data_AF-A0A9W7AB37-F1
#
_entry.id   AF-A0A9W7AB37-F1
#
_cell.length_a   1.000
_cell.length_b   1.000
_cell.length_c   1.000
_cell.angle_alpha   90.00
_cell.angle_beta   90.00
_cell.angle_gamma   90.00
#
_symmetry.space_group_name_H-M   'P 1'
#
loop_
_entity.id
_entity.type
_entity.pdbx_description
1 polymer ?
#
loop_
_entity_poly.entity_id
_entity_poly.type
_entity_poly.pdbx_seq_one_letter_code
_entity_poly.pdbx_strand_id
1 'polypeptide(L)'
;MFHKNPLNNLAHYLTSPLGLLGFFGCLNRLTNGSRPSCIIASIYLFFLSMDFSVPKEIFIQTAIVVISVVVLSCRLQLNIRGFTVLLALGYGLQDLSHFAYSEPTFQSATWGSDSTPLNEVVGLFFQHVFYLTPLVCAVQTSLVQNFTYVLPLVMFTFGCYAIDSHSSGLPHTFVKVRALFGKFTEKEEIDDMKTVRGWAMEQKPPKGKTSHWWVSDLDPNANEAFHRLEVCQGVKDTFAQKFDPEKYNVDVVGGMNELYISGPNRAGTSDQVFFSEHIDGPYILFPFASIYRCIVGLDMNTEISTIFPNLYDRKTAQVGDILAFDFNREPHLIAANRDKPNKDFRVVLKLHYCVYPKSLSFFGHLLHWLTTRYNELFRALFLFTLTPSTGFSKFVGEYAVNGGTVLYNGIDKYFGTVNILYIFTACVVSKALESWVALMLTTHFIHYCRYIGTYYFRKNVNWAIFKRDVLFFKSCALMQFCYMIMTPIVDSWKKGTLTLGDMNWVGFGMIAVGYFISISATAALGVDGTYFGIELGFVKADYQFVKSFPYNVLPHPMILSQVFALLGMHTFAEVGGAYPWLVPVHCAFYFTHMTQEIFDYHDGIPWYKR
;
A
#
# COMPACT_ATOMS: atom_id res chain seq x y z
N MET A 1 -4.30 -18.65 31.26
CA MET A 1 -3.09 -18.42 30.43
C MET A 1 -2.34 -17.21 30.99
N PHE A 2 -1.01 -17.25 31.05
CA PHE A 2 -0.18 -16.21 31.70
C PHE A 2 -0.04 -14.93 30.86
N HIS A 3 -0.33 -15.01 29.57
CA HIS A 3 -0.17 -13.93 28.59
C HIS A 3 -1.50 -13.21 28.37
N LYS A 4 -1.46 -11.90 28.55
CA LYS A 4 -2.61 -10.99 28.37
C LYS A 4 -2.68 -10.51 26.93
N ASN A 5 -1.56 -10.46 26.21
CA ASN A 5 -1.47 -9.97 24.85
C ASN A 5 -1.85 -11.06 23.83
N PRO A 6 -2.92 -10.87 23.04
CA PRO A 6 -3.36 -11.86 22.06
C PRO A 6 -2.32 -12.14 20.96
N LEU A 7 -1.44 -11.19 20.64
CA LEU A 7 -0.35 -11.41 19.69
C LEU A 7 0.74 -12.33 20.24
N ASN A 8 1.04 -12.25 21.54
CA ASN A 8 1.98 -13.19 22.17
C ASN A 8 1.40 -14.61 22.15
N ASN A 9 0.09 -14.72 22.36
CA ASN A 9 -0.62 -16.00 22.26
C ASN A 9 -0.58 -16.58 20.83
N LEU A 10 -0.73 -15.73 19.81
CA LEU A 10 -0.59 -16.13 18.41
C LEU A 10 0.84 -16.55 18.08
N ALA A 11 1.85 -15.84 18.58
CA ALA A 11 3.24 -16.22 18.42
C ALA A 11 3.49 -17.61 19.03
N HIS A 12 2.97 -17.88 20.22
CA HIS A 12 3.01 -19.21 20.86
C HIS A 12 2.27 -20.28 20.05
N TYR A 13 1.19 -19.92 19.37
CA TYR A 13 0.46 -20.80 18.44
C TYR A 13 1.28 -21.26 17.24
N LEU A 14 2.15 -20.40 16.71
CA LEU A 14 3.02 -20.77 15.59
C LEU A 14 4.29 -21.48 16.05
N THR A 15 4.88 -21.02 17.15
CA THR A 15 6.18 -21.47 17.63
C THR A 15 6.13 -22.78 18.41
N SER A 16 5.03 -23.07 19.15
CA SER A 16 4.90 -24.33 19.89
C SER A 16 4.84 -25.55 18.97
N PRO A 17 4.03 -25.57 17.89
CA PRO A 17 4.05 -26.66 16.92
C PRO A 17 5.39 -26.78 16.19
N LEU A 18 6.09 -25.68 15.96
CA LEU A 18 7.43 -25.66 15.35
C LEU A 18 8.46 -26.38 16.26
N GLY A 19 8.43 -26.08 17.55
CA GLY A 19 9.25 -26.76 18.56
C GLY A 19 8.93 -28.26 18.65
N LEU A 20 7.65 -28.62 18.70
CA LEU A 20 7.21 -30.02 18.70
C LEU A 20 7.62 -30.77 17.42
N LEU A 21 7.56 -30.10 16.26
CA LEU A 21 8.01 -30.65 14.98
C LEU A 21 9.52 -30.93 14.99
N GLY A 22 10.31 -30.00 15.54
CA GLY A 22 11.74 -30.19 15.77
C GLY A 22 12.03 -31.37 16.70
N PHE A 23 11.31 -31.47 17.83
CA PHE A 23 11.46 -32.56 18.80
C PHE A 23 11.13 -33.94 18.19
N PHE A 24 9.92 -34.11 17.63
CA PHE A 24 9.52 -35.39 17.05
C PHE A 24 10.35 -35.76 15.82
N GLY A 25 10.77 -34.77 15.02
CA GLY A 25 11.69 -34.99 13.91
C GLY A 25 13.06 -35.47 14.37
N CYS A 26 13.62 -34.88 15.44
CA CYS A 26 14.85 -35.37 16.06
C CYS A 26 14.71 -36.79 16.59
N LEU A 27 13.62 -37.06 17.34
CA LEU A 27 13.33 -38.37 17.88
C LEU A 27 13.27 -39.44 16.78
N ASN A 28 12.51 -39.19 15.72
CA ASN A 28 12.36 -40.12 14.59
C ASN A 28 13.70 -40.45 13.93
N ARG A 29 14.61 -39.47 13.83
CA ARG A 29 15.95 -39.64 13.24
C ARG A 29 16.90 -40.38 14.17
N LEU A 30 16.85 -40.12 15.47
CA LEU A 30 17.66 -40.83 16.46
C LEU A 30 17.26 -42.30 16.61
N THR A 31 15.96 -42.59 16.52
CA THR A 31 15.44 -43.95 16.68
C THR A 31 15.27 -44.71 15.37
N ASN A 32 15.65 -44.10 14.23
CA ASN A 32 15.44 -44.66 12.88
C ASN A 32 14.00 -45.17 12.63
N GLY A 33 12.99 -44.46 13.15
CA GLY A 33 11.59 -44.88 13.02
C GLY A 33 10.61 -43.94 13.72
N SER A 34 9.36 -43.94 13.28
CA SER A 34 8.30 -43.04 13.77
C SER A 34 7.52 -43.56 14.98
N ARG A 35 7.70 -44.84 15.34
CA ARG A 35 6.96 -45.49 16.44
C ARG A 35 7.05 -44.74 17.77
N PRO A 36 8.24 -44.26 18.20
CA PRO A 36 8.35 -43.53 19.47
C PRO A 36 7.52 -42.25 19.48
N SER A 37 7.53 -41.47 18.39
CA SER A 37 6.72 -40.25 18.26
C SER A 37 5.22 -40.54 18.32
N CYS A 38 4.76 -41.60 17.63
CA CYS A 38 3.37 -42.03 17.70
C CYS A 38 2.97 -42.45 19.11
N ILE A 39 3.81 -43.24 19.80
CA ILE A 39 3.55 -43.70 21.17
C ILE A 39 3.44 -42.52 22.14
N ILE A 40 4.42 -41.60 22.11
CA ILE A 40 4.42 -40.41 22.98
C ILE A 40 3.18 -39.55 22.71
N ALA A 41 2.84 -39.30 21.46
CA ALA A 41 1.65 -38.53 21.09
C ALA A 41 0.35 -39.21 21.53
N SER A 42 0.23 -40.54 21.36
CA SER A 42 -0.94 -41.30 21.82
C SER A 42 -1.08 -41.29 23.34
N ILE A 43 0.01 -41.45 24.08
CA ILE A 43 0.01 -41.37 25.54
C ILE A 43 -0.40 -39.96 25.99
N TYR A 44 0.18 -38.93 25.38
CA TYR A 44 -0.17 -37.54 25.68
C TYR A 44 -1.67 -37.27 25.47
N LEU A 45 -2.21 -37.63 24.30
CA LEU A 45 -3.62 -37.41 23.97
C LEU A 45 -4.55 -38.25 24.85
N PHE A 46 -4.15 -39.46 25.25
CA PHE A 46 -4.90 -40.27 26.19
C PHE A 46 -5.02 -39.58 27.55
N PHE A 47 -3.91 -39.15 28.13
CA PHE A 47 -3.93 -38.42 29.41
C PHE A 47 -4.69 -37.10 29.31
N LEU A 48 -4.54 -36.36 28.21
CA LEU A 48 -5.28 -35.12 27.99
C LEU A 48 -6.79 -35.37 27.87
N SER A 49 -7.20 -36.49 27.27
CA SER A 49 -8.63 -36.84 27.15
C SER A 49 -9.28 -37.21 28.49
N MET A 50 -8.48 -37.60 29.48
CA MET A 50 -8.94 -37.90 30.84
C MET A 50 -9.02 -36.65 31.73
N ASP A 51 -8.49 -35.52 31.27
CA ASP A 51 -8.50 -34.28 32.02
C ASP A 51 -9.79 -33.49 31.78
N PHE A 52 -10.69 -33.52 32.76
CA PHE A 52 -11.97 -32.80 32.72
C PHE A 52 -11.82 -31.27 32.71
N SER A 53 -10.63 -30.72 32.98
CA SER A 53 -10.37 -29.29 32.89
C SER A 53 -10.20 -28.78 31.45
N VAL A 54 -10.01 -29.69 30.48
CA VAL A 54 -9.83 -29.34 29.07
C VAL A 54 -11.18 -29.47 28.34
N PRO A 55 -11.75 -28.39 27.79
CA PRO A 55 -12.98 -28.47 27.01
C PRO A 55 -12.83 -29.39 25.79
N LYS A 56 -13.90 -30.08 25.40
CA LYS A 56 -13.88 -31.06 24.30
C LYS A 56 -13.40 -30.45 22.99
N GLU A 57 -13.79 -29.20 22.73
CA GLU A 57 -13.41 -28.45 21.53
C GLU A 57 -11.89 -28.22 21.49
N ILE A 58 -11.29 -27.87 22.63
CA ILE A 58 -9.86 -27.62 22.77
C ILE A 58 -9.07 -28.92 22.69
N PHE A 59 -9.61 -30.01 23.26
CA PHE A 59 -9.04 -31.34 23.10
C PHE A 59 -8.95 -31.75 21.62
N ILE A 60 -10.05 -31.59 20.86
CA ILE A 60 -10.07 -31.92 19.42
C ILE A 60 -9.04 -31.12 18.64
N GLN A 61 -8.96 -29.80 18.88
CA GLN A 61 -7.96 -28.94 18.23
C GLN A 61 -6.53 -29.36 18.57
N THR A 62 -6.27 -29.66 19.85
CA THR A 62 -4.97 -30.13 20.32
C THR A 62 -4.58 -31.45 19.66
N ALA A 63 -5.52 -32.39 19.55
CA ALA A 63 -5.32 -33.65 18.88
C ALA A 63 -4.96 -33.45 17.40
N ILE A 64 -5.67 -32.56 16.69
CA ILE A 64 -5.36 -32.23 15.28
C ILE A 64 -3.94 -31.66 15.15
N VAL A 65 -3.55 -30.72 16.01
CA VAL A 65 -2.20 -30.12 15.98
C VAL A 65 -1.12 -31.18 16.23
N VAL A 66 -1.25 -31.97 17.29
CA VAL A 66 -0.27 -33.00 17.66
C VAL A 66 -0.14 -34.06 16.55
N ILE A 67 -1.26 -34.56 16.03
CA ILE A 67 -1.26 -35.54 14.94
C ILE A 67 -0.61 -34.95 13.69
N SER A 68 -0.95 -33.71 13.32
CA SER A 68 -0.37 -33.02 12.16
C SER A 68 1.14 -32.87 12.30
N VAL A 69 1.61 -32.46 13.48
CA VAL A 69 3.05 -32.33 13.78
C VAL A 69 3.76 -33.68 13.66
N VAL A 70 3.20 -34.76 14.22
CA VAL A 70 3.78 -36.11 14.11
C VAL A 70 3.83 -36.57 12.66
N VAL A 71 2.77 -36.38 11.89
CA VAL A 71 2.73 -36.72 10.46
C VAL A 71 3.78 -35.92 9.69
N LEU A 72 3.87 -34.61 9.91
CA LEU A 72 4.86 -33.74 9.26
C LEU A 72 6.28 -34.14 9.63
N SER A 73 6.54 -34.49 10.90
CA SER A 73 7.86 -34.95 11.36
C SER A 73 8.32 -36.23 10.66
N CYS A 74 7.37 -37.05 10.17
CA CYS A 74 7.65 -38.26 9.39
C CYS A 74 7.87 -37.97 7.90
N ARG A 75 7.20 -36.93 7.37
CA ARG A 75 7.18 -36.60 5.94
C ARG A 75 8.29 -35.64 5.51
N LEU A 76 8.70 -34.74 6.40
CA LEU A 76 9.76 -33.78 6.10
C LEU A 76 11.11 -34.50 5.97
N GLN A 77 11.76 -34.30 4.82
CA GLN A 77 13.06 -34.89 4.49
C GLN A 77 14.23 -34.08 5.08
N LEU A 78 14.10 -33.64 6.33
CA LEU A 78 15.17 -32.96 7.05
C LEU A 78 16.09 -33.97 7.74
N ASN A 79 17.38 -33.65 7.80
CA ASN A 79 18.35 -34.37 8.63
C ASN A 79 18.22 -33.93 10.11
N ILE A 80 18.96 -34.59 11.01
CA ILE A 80 18.91 -34.28 12.45
C ILE A 80 19.21 -32.80 12.72
N ARG A 81 20.16 -32.19 12.01
CA ARG A 81 20.51 -30.78 12.14
C ARG A 81 19.35 -29.85 11.79
N GLY A 82 18.64 -30.14 10.69
CA GLY A 82 17.47 -29.38 10.27
C GLY A 82 16.36 -29.40 11.33
N PHE A 83 16.08 -30.55 11.93
CA PHE A 83 15.11 -30.64 13.03
C PHE A 83 15.60 -29.99 14.33
N THR A 84 16.90 -30.04 14.62
CA THR A 84 17.48 -29.28 15.76
C THR A 84 17.34 -27.78 15.57
N VAL A 85 17.50 -27.27 14.34
CA VAL A 85 17.26 -25.85 14.02
C VAL A 85 15.78 -25.49 14.25
N LEU A 86 14.83 -26.33 13.81
CA LEU A 86 13.40 -26.08 14.06
C LEU A 86 13.07 -26.07 15.56
N LEU A 87 13.69 -26.95 16.35
CA LEU A 87 13.53 -26.97 17.80
C LEU A 87 14.09 -25.68 18.44
N ALA A 88 15.29 -25.27 18.04
CA ALA A 88 15.92 -24.05 18.52
C ALA A 88 15.14 -22.78 18.12
N LEU A 89 14.61 -22.74 16.89
CA LEU A 89 13.74 -21.65 16.43
C LEU A 89 12.41 -21.65 17.18
N GLY A 90 11.80 -22.82 17.40
CA GLY A 90 10.57 -22.93 18.18
C GLY A 90 10.71 -22.32 19.58
N TYR A 91 11.79 -22.63 20.28
CA TYR A 91 12.06 -22.07 21.61
C TYR A 91 12.49 -20.59 21.55
N GLY A 92 13.46 -20.25 20.68
CA GLY A 92 14.00 -18.89 20.61
C GLY A 92 12.97 -17.84 20.15
N LEU A 93 12.05 -18.22 19.25
CA LEU A 93 10.97 -17.32 18.82
C LEU A 93 9.90 -17.11 19.91
N GLN A 94 9.75 -18.03 20.85
CA GLN A 94 8.89 -17.84 22.04
C GLN A 94 9.49 -16.80 22.99
N ASP A 95 10.79 -16.88 23.27
CA ASP A 95 11.46 -15.87 24.09
C ASP A 95 11.46 -14.49 23.40
N LEU A 96 11.66 -14.48 22.08
CA LEU A 96 11.56 -13.24 21.29
C LEU A 96 10.15 -12.63 21.37
N SER A 97 9.08 -13.44 21.39
CA SER A 97 7.73 -12.92 21.51
C SER A 97 7.47 -12.31 22.89
N HIS A 98 7.98 -12.91 23.97
CA HIS A 98 7.96 -12.31 25.30
C HIS A 98 8.63 -10.94 25.35
N PHE A 99 9.83 -10.85 24.77
CA PHE A 99 10.55 -9.59 24.66
C PHE A 99 9.78 -8.55 23.83
N ALA A 100 9.27 -8.95 22.66
CA ALA A 100 8.54 -8.06 21.76
C ALA A 100 7.25 -7.49 22.38
N TYR A 101 6.54 -8.29 23.18
CA TYR A 101 5.27 -7.91 23.79
C TYR A 101 5.37 -7.45 25.24
N SER A 102 6.59 -7.36 25.79
CA SER A 102 6.86 -6.95 27.17
C SER A 102 6.07 -7.78 28.20
N GLU A 103 5.96 -9.07 27.96
CA GLU A 103 5.31 -10.01 28.86
C GLU A 103 6.34 -10.97 29.47
N PRO A 104 6.30 -11.25 30.78
CA PRO A 104 7.24 -12.16 31.40
C PRO A 104 7.07 -13.59 30.85
N THR A 105 8.19 -14.32 30.74
CA THR A 105 8.16 -15.75 30.44
C THR A 105 7.64 -16.52 31.65
N PHE A 106 7.03 -17.68 31.43
CA PHE A 106 6.58 -18.54 32.54
C PHE A 106 7.74 -18.90 33.47
N GLN A 107 8.93 -19.18 32.91
CA GLN A 107 10.16 -19.42 33.66
C GLN A 107 10.56 -18.22 34.54
N SER A 108 10.56 -17.00 33.99
CA SER A 108 10.92 -15.79 34.74
C SER A 108 9.94 -15.47 35.87
N ALA A 109 8.67 -15.88 35.74
CA ALA A 109 7.61 -15.55 36.68
C ALA A 109 7.36 -16.63 37.76
N THR A 110 7.89 -17.84 37.60
CA THR A 110 7.57 -18.97 38.50
C THR A 110 8.80 -19.61 39.13
N TRP A 111 9.69 -20.22 38.34
CA TRP A 111 10.82 -21.03 38.84
C TRP A 111 12.20 -20.44 38.53
N GLY A 112 12.27 -19.20 38.02
CA GLY A 112 13.51 -18.45 37.83
C GLY A 112 14.00 -17.73 39.09
N SER A 113 13.33 -17.91 40.24
CA SER A 113 13.75 -17.36 41.53
C SER A 113 14.69 -18.32 42.26
N ASP A 114 15.74 -17.81 42.92
CA ASP A 114 16.71 -18.61 43.69
C ASP A 114 16.08 -19.39 44.87
N SER A 115 14.80 -19.14 45.17
CA SER A 115 14.06 -19.71 46.30
C SER A 115 13.21 -20.94 45.97
N THR A 116 13.09 -21.38 44.70
CA THR A 116 12.21 -22.50 44.33
C THR A 116 12.94 -23.85 44.42
N PRO A 117 12.49 -24.82 45.23
CA PRO A 117 13.09 -26.15 45.32
C PRO A 117 13.08 -26.91 43.97
N LEU A 118 14.16 -27.63 43.65
CA LEU A 118 14.33 -28.32 42.35
C LEU A 118 13.19 -29.29 42.00
N ASN A 119 12.60 -29.98 42.99
CA ASN A 119 11.46 -30.86 42.81
C ASN A 119 10.19 -30.12 42.36
N GLU A 120 9.98 -28.89 42.83
CA GLU A 120 8.87 -28.04 42.40
C GLU A 120 9.11 -27.49 41.00
N VAL A 121 10.35 -27.10 40.67
CA VAL A 121 10.73 -26.68 39.32
C VAL A 121 10.43 -27.76 38.28
N VAL A 122 10.80 -29.01 38.58
CA VAL A 122 10.53 -30.15 37.70
C VAL A 122 9.03 -30.37 37.52
N GLY A 123 8.25 -30.34 38.60
CA GLY A 123 6.80 -30.50 38.54
C GLY A 123 6.12 -29.41 37.69
N LEU A 124 6.48 -28.16 37.92
CA LEU A 124 5.95 -27.01 37.16
C LEU A 124 6.36 -27.07 35.69
N PHE A 125 7.59 -27.51 35.37
CA PHE A 125 8.04 -27.70 34.00
C PHE A 125 7.18 -28.74 33.26
N PHE A 126 6.91 -29.90 33.88
CA PHE A 126 6.06 -30.91 33.28
C PHE A 126 4.62 -30.43 33.09
N GLN A 127 4.06 -29.71 34.06
CA GLN A 127 2.74 -29.07 33.90
C GLN A 127 2.73 -28.08 32.74
N HIS A 128 3.76 -27.25 32.62
CA HIS A 128 3.89 -26.30 31.53
C HIS A 128 3.90 -27.01 30.17
N VAL A 129 4.76 -28.01 30.00
CA VAL A 129 4.86 -28.79 28.76
C VAL A 129 3.54 -29.50 28.44
N PHE A 130 2.88 -30.07 29.45
CA PHE A 130 1.62 -30.81 29.29
C PHE A 130 0.47 -29.90 28.81
N TYR A 131 0.33 -28.71 29.40
CA TYR A 131 -0.76 -27.79 29.08
C TYR A 131 -0.45 -26.76 28.00
N LEU A 132 0.78 -26.63 27.52
CA LEU A 132 1.17 -25.61 26.54
C LEU A 132 0.31 -25.66 25.28
N THR A 133 0.25 -26.81 24.60
CA THR A 133 -0.51 -26.98 23.35
C THR A 133 -2.01 -26.69 23.51
N PRO A 134 -2.74 -27.28 24.49
CA PRO A 134 -4.17 -27.00 24.66
C PRO A 134 -4.45 -25.56 25.07
N LEU A 135 -3.61 -24.94 25.90
CA LEU A 135 -3.73 -23.51 26.22
C LEU A 135 -3.65 -22.65 24.96
N VAL A 136 -2.64 -22.93 24.13
CA VAL A 136 -2.39 -22.22 22.88
C VAL A 136 -3.55 -22.40 21.87
N CYS A 137 -4.14 -23.60 21.79
CA CYS A 137 -5.38 -23.84 21.03
C CYS A 137 -6.59 -23.09 21.60
N ALA A 138 -6.73 -22.99 22.92
CA ALA A 138 -7.84 -22.30 23.56
C ALA A 138 -7.92 -20.81 23.19
N VAL A 139 -6.78 -20.12 23.09
CA VAL A 139 -6.75 -18.71 22.70
C VAL A 139 -6.95 -18.50 21.20
N GLN A 140 -6.60 -19.49 20.38
CA GLN A 140 -6.84 -19.44 18.94
C GLN A 140 -8.34 -19.35 18.62
N THR A 141 -9.23 -19.94 19.43
CA THR A 141 -10.68 -19.96 19.12
C THR A 141 -11.31 -18.56 19.12
N SER A 142 -10.95 -17.67 20.05
CA SER A 142 -11.46 -16.29 20.06
C SER A 142 -10.76 -15.38 19.05
N LEU A 143 -9.44 -15.52 18.90
CA LEU A 143 -8.66 -14.75 17.93
C LEU A 143 -9.05 -15.06 16.49
N VAL A 144 -9.27 -16.34 16.16
CA VAL A 144 -9.67 -16.75 14.81
C VAL A 144 -11.07 -16.29 14.49
N GLN A 145 -12.00 -16.31 15.44
CA GLN A 145 -13.32 -15.71 15.25
C GLN A 145 -13.20 -14.21 14.93
N ASN A 146 -12.50 -13.45 15.77
CA ASN A 146 -12.29 -12.02 15.57
C ASN A 146 -11.58 -11.70 14.25
N PHE A 147 -10.54 -12.46 13.90
CA PHE A 147 -9.81 -12.28 12.65
C PHE A 147 -10.66 -12.63 11.42
N THR A 148 -11.51 -13.66 11.51
CA THR A 148 -12.43 -14.05 10.42
C THR A 148 -13.42 -12.92 10.12
N TYR A 149 -13.90 -12.19 11.13
CA TYR A 149 -14.77 -11.03 10.92
C TYR A 149 -14.07 -9.86 10.22
N VAL A 150 -12.76 -9.70 10.43
CA VAL A 150 -11.98 -8.59 9.86
C VAL A 150 -11.33 -8.95 8.52
N LEU A 151 -11.21 -10.25 8.22
CA LEU A 151 -10.58 -10.75 7.00
C LEU A 151 -11.17 -10.16 5.70
N PRO A 152 -12.49 -9.99 5.52
CA PRO A 152 -13.03 -9.35 4.33
C PRO A 152 -12.50 -7.92 4.11
N LEU A 153 -12.40 -7.13 5.19
CA LEU A 153 -11.88 -5.77 5.13
C LEU A 153 -10.37 -5.74 4.83
N VAL A 154 -9.62 -6.69 5.40
CA VAL A 154 -8.19 -6.86 5.11
C VAL A 154 -7.98 -7.24 3.64
N MET A 155 -8.75 -8.19 3.12
CA MET A 155 -8.68 -8.62 1.72
C MET A 155 -9.11 -7.51 0.76
N PHE A 156 -10.14 -6.74 1.11
CA PHE A 156 -10.57 -5.58 0.35
C PHE A 156 -9.48 -4.51 0.27
N THR A 157 -8.87 -4.17 1.40
CA THR A 157 -7.77 -3.20 1.48
C THR A 157 -6.53 -3.69 0.73
N PHE A 158 -6.16 -4.97 0.91
CA PHE A 158 -5.10 -5.62 0.14
C PHE A 158 -5.36 -5.49 -1.36
N GLY A 159 -6.58 -5.77 -1.80
CA GLY A 159 -6.96 -5.65 -3.21
C GLY A 159 -6.87 -4.22 -3.75
N CYS A 160 -7.11 -3.20 -2.93
CA CYS A 160 -6.94 -1.80 -3.35
C CYS A 160 -5.48 -1.42 -3.62
N TYR A 161 -4.52 -2.11 -2.97
CA TYR A 161 -3.09 -2.00 -3.30
C TYR A 161 -2.69 -2.96 -4.42
N ALA A 162 -3.24 -4.18 -4.48
CA ALA A 162 -2.87 -5.26 -5.40
C ALA A 162 -3.51 -5.12 -6.79
N ILE A 163 -3.27 -3.99 -7.45
CA ILE A 163 -3.93 -3.63 -8.71
C ILE A 163 -3.07 -3.84 -9.96
N ASP A 164 -1.77 -4.10 -9.82
CA ASP A 164 -0.84 -4.27 -10.93
C ASP A 164 0.23 -5.34 -10.63
N SER A 165 1.06 -5.68 -11.62
CA SER A 165 2.05 -6.76 -11.50
C SER A 165 3.27 -6.40 -10.66
N HIS A 166 3.43 -5.13 -10.28
CA HIS A 166 4.56 -4.64 -9.50
C HIS A 166 4.19 -4.39 -8.03
N SER A 167 2.90 -4.28 -7.72
CA SER A 167 2.41 -4.16 -6.37
C SER A 167 2.41 -5.50 -5.65
N SER A 168 2.93 -5.52 -4.42
CA SER A 168 2.78 -6.68 -3.53
C SER A 168 1.45 -6.68 -2.77
N GLY A 169 0.55 -5.71 -3.05
CA GLY A 169 -0.70 -5.52 -2.31
C GLY A 169 -0.53 -4.90 -0.92
N LEU A 170 0.64 -4.32 -0.63
CA LEU A 170 0.97 -3.77 0.68
C LEU A 170 1.45 -2.31 0.58
N PRO A 171 1.08 -1.43 1.53
CA PRO A 171 1.38 0.01 1.48
C PRO A 171 2.87 0.35 1.57
N HIS A 172 3.69 -0.60 2.03
CA HIS A 172 5.13 -0.43 2.18
C HIS A 172 5.90 -0.51 0.87
N THR A 173 5.26 -0.94 -0.22
CA THR A 173 5.91 -1.04 -1.52
C THR A 173 6.05 0.31 -2.20
N PHE A 174 7.11 0.45 -2.99
CA PHE A 174 7.27 1.59 -3.88
C PHE A 174 6.16 1.57 -4.94
N VAL A 175 5.66 2.74 -5.30
CA VAL A 175 4.54 2.86 -6.25
C VAL A 175 5.07 3.33 -7.60
N LYS A 176 4.80 2.54 -8.64
CA LYS A 176 5.09 2.94 -10.01
C LYS A 176 4.01 3.85 -10.59
N VAL A 177 4.43 4.65 -11.57
CA VAL A 177 3.56 5.46 -12.43
C VAL A 177 2.37 4.62 -12.96
N ARG A 178 1.17 5.22 -13.00
CA ARG A 178 -0.05 4.58 -13.53
C ARG A 178 -0.44 5.08 -14.91
N ALA A 179 0.24 6.10 -15.44
CA ALA A 179 0.12 6.45 -16.84
C ALA A 179 1.07 5.58 -17.68
N LEU A 180 0.58 5.04 -18.79
CA LEU A 180 1.36 4.27 -19.74
C LEU A 180 1.40 5.04 -21.05
N PHE A 181 2.54 4.93 -21.73
CA PHE A 181 2.76 5.64 -22.99
C PHE A 181 3.20 4.60 -24.03
N GLY A 182 2.52 4.62 -25.17
CA GLY A 182 2.81 3.74 -26.29
C GLY A 182 2.61 4.47 -27.61
N LYS A 183 2.74 3.73 -28.69
CA LYS A 183 2.56 4.27 -30.03
C LYS A 183 2.12 3.18 -31.00
N PHE A 184 1.20 3.53 -31.89
CA PHE A 184 0.92 2.75 -33.09
C PHE A 184 2.02 2.96 -34.11
N THR A 185 2.67 1.87 -34.49
CA THR A 185 3.85 1.87 -35.37
C THR A 185 3.64 1.01 -36.60
N GLU A 186 2.73 0.03 -36.53
CA GLU A 186 2.51 -0.88 -37.64
C GLU A 186 1.70 -0.22 -38.76
N LYS A 187 1.97 -0.65 -39.99
CA LYS A 187 1.32 -0.05 -41.16
C LYS A 187 -0.19 -0.23 -41.12
N GLU A 188 -0.65 -1.41 -40.71
CA GLU A 188 -2.08 -1.72 -40.57
C GLU A 188 -2.76 -0.79 -39.55
N GLU A 189 -2.11 -0.52 -38.41
CA GLU A 189 -2.63 0.39 -37.39
C GLU A 189 -2.76 1.82 -37.96
N ILE A 190 -1.75 2.27 -38.70
CA ILE A 190 -1.75 3.60 -39.34
C ILE A 190 -2.86 3.71 -40.39
N ASP A 191 -3.12 2.65 -41.16
CA ASP A 191 -4.15 2.65 -42.19
C ASP A 191 -5.56 2.58 -41.58
N ASP A 192 -5.75 1.85 -40.49
CA ASP A 192 -6.99 1.84 -39.72
C ASP A 192 -7.27 3.22 -39.09
N MET A 193 -6.25 3.88 -38.53
CA MET A 193 -6.37 5.26 -38.04
C MET A 193 -6.84 6.23 -39.12
N LYS A 194 -6.29 6.13 -40.33
CA LYS A 194 -6.71 6.96 -41.47
C LYS A 194 -8.16 6.68 -41.86
N THR A 195 -8.58 5.43 -41.82
CA THR A 195 -9.95 5.01 -42.14
C THR A 195 -10.95 5.64 -41.16
N VAL A 196 -10.70 5.49 -39.86
CA VAL A 196 -11.56 6.09 -38.82
C VAL A 196 -11.57 7.62 -38.92
N ARG A 197 -10.40 8.24 -39.11
CA ARG A 197 -10.28 9.69 -39.28
C ARG A 197 -11.01 10.19 -40.53
N GLY A 198 -10.90 9.47 -41.65
CA GLY A 198 -11.54 9.80 -42.91
C GLY A 198 -13.06 9.89 -42.75
N TRP A 199 -13.66 8.84 -42.20
CA TRP A 199 -15.09 8.82 -41.87
C TRP A 199 -15.50 9.99 -40.98
N ALA A 200 -14.71 10.29 -39.94
CA ALA A 200 -14.99 11.37 -39.01
C ALA A 200 -15.06 12.74 -39.71
N MET A 201 -14.20 12.97 -40.70
CA MET A 201 -14.17 14.22 -41.46
C MET A 201 -15.31 14.32 -42.48
N GLU A 202 -15.78 13.20 -43.01
CA GLU A 202 -16.95 13.15 -43.90
C GLU A 202 -18.24 13.59 -43.21
N GLN A 203 -18.33 13.44 -41.88
CA GLN A 203 -19.43 13.95 -41.06
C GLN A 203 -19.45 15.49 -40.94
N LYS A 204 -18.45 16.19 -41.47
CA LYS A 204 -18.33 17.67 -41.49
C LYS A 204 -18.49 18.29 -40.09
N PRO A 205 -17.63 17.93 -39.11
CA PRO A 205 -17.71 18.48 -37.76
C PRO A 205 -17.65 20.02 -37.75
N PRO A 206 -18.38 20.69 -36.84
CA PRO A 206 -18.33 22.14 -36.69
C PRO A 206 -16.98 22.61 -36.13
N LYS A 207 -16.38 23.65 -36.73
CA LYS A 207 -15.09 24.22 -36.28
C LYS A 207 -15.14 24.92 -34.90
N GLY A 208 -16.33 25.33 -34.46
CA GLY A 208 -16.54 26.07 -33.21
C GLY A 208 -17.04 25.23 -32.03
N LYS A 209 -17.22 23.92 -32.20
CA LYS A 209 -17.72 23.01 -31.16
C LYS A 209 -16.93 21.71 -31.12
N THR A 210 -17.18 20.90 -30.10
CA THR A 210 -16.73 19.51 -30.03
C THR A 210 -17.80 18.59 -30.59
N SER A 211 -17.35 17.48 -31.18
CA SER A 211 -18.20 16.40 -31.67
C SER A 211 -17.77 15.10 -31.02
N HIS A 212 -18.75 14.30 -30.61
CA HIS A 212 -18.57 13.01 -29.96
C HIS A 212 -19.43 11.99 -30.69
N TRP A 213 -18.81 10.92 -31.18
CA TRP A 213 -19.51 9.79 -31.77
C TRP A 213 -19.15 8.52 -31.01
N TRP A 214 -20.16 7.70 -30.74
CA TRP A 214 -19.98 6.37 -30.20
C TRP A 214 -19.51 5.43 -31.29
N VAL A 215 -18.86 4.33 -30.90
CA VAL A 215 -18.49 3.25 -31.83
C VAL A 215 -19.72 2.72 -32.60
N SER A 216 -20.89 2.73 -31.95
CA SER A 216 -22.17 2.34 -32.57
C SER A 216 -22.66 3.28 -33.67
N ASP A 217 -22.11 4.50 -33.77
CA ASP A 217 -22.51 5.50 -34.76
C ASP A 217 -21.69 5.38 -36.07
N LEU A 218 -20.60 4.60 -36.05
CA LEU A 218 -19.70 4.43 -37.18
C LEU A 218 -20.33 3.53 -38.26
N ASP A 219 -19.97 3.77 -39.52
CA ASP A 219 -20.30 2.84 -40.59
C ASP A 219 -19.50 1.52 -40.45
N PRO A 220 -19.88 0.43 -41.16
CA PRO A 220 -19.24 -0.86 -40.98
C PRO A 220 -17.73 -0.86 -41.19
N ASN A 221 -17.21 -0.08 -42.16
CA ASN A 221 -15.78 -0.05 -42.47
C ASN A 221 -15.00 0.69 -41.38
N ALA A 222 -15.48 1.86 -40.96
CA ALA A 222 -14.87 2.63 -39.88
C ALA A 222 -14.97 1.87 -38.56
N ASN A 223 -16.07 1.17 -38.30
CA ASN A 223 -16.28 0.37 -37.10
C ASN A 223 -15.32 -0.83 -37.03
N GLU A 224 -15.12 -1.57 -38.14
CA GLU A 224 -14.13 -2.64 -38.19
C GLU A 224 -12.69 -2.14 -37.99
N ALA A 225 -12.34 -1.01 -38.60
CA ALA A 225 -11.03 -0.37 -38.38
C ALA A 225 -10.86 0.07 -36.91
N PHE A 226 -11.90 0.62 -36.30
CA PHE A 226 -11.92 0.97 -34.89
C PHE A 226 -11.67 -0.25 -34.00
N HIS A 227 -12.39 -1.35 -34.23
CA HIS A 227 -12.22 -2.59 -33.46
C HIS A 227 -10.83 -3.20 -33.61
N ARG A 228 -10.21 -3.14 -34.80
CA ARG A 228 -8.82 -3.59 -34.98
C ARG A 228 -7.85 -2.77 -34.13
N LEU A 229 -8.04 -1.45 -34.04
CA LEU A 229 -7.23 -0.58 -33.18
C LEU A 229 -7.42 -0.86 -31.69
N GLU A 230 -8.60 -1.32 -31.26
CA GLU A 230 -8.85 -1.65 -29.85
C GLU A 230 -8.01 -2.82 -29.35
N VAL A 231 -7.69 -3.79 -30.22
CA VAL A 231 -7.07 -5.08 -29.85
C VAL A 231 -5.71 -5.32 -30.49
N CYS A 232 -5.13 -4.30 -31.12
CA CYS A 232 -3.87 -4.39 -31.84
C CYS A 232 -2.66 -4.61 -30.92
N GLN A 233 -1.51 -4.89 -31.52
CA GLN A 233 -0.29 -5.17 -30.77
C GLN A 233 0.22 -3.93 -30.02
N GLY A 234 0.11 -2.72 -30.59
CA GLY A 234 0.54 -1.50 -29.91
C GLY A 234 -0.19 -1.26 -28.58
N VAL A 235 -1.48 -1.60 -28.48
CA VAL A 235 -2.22 -1.55 -27.20
C VAL A 235 -1.68 -2.59 -26.22
N LYS A 236 -1.52 -3.84 -26.68
CA LYS A 236 -1.03 -4.95 -25.84
C LYS A 236 0.35 -4.64 -25.26
N ASP A 237 1.26 -4.15 -26.10
CA ASP A 237 2.61 -3.76 -25.71
C ASP A 237 2.60 -2.61 -24.69
N THR A 238 1.67 -1.65 -24.86
CA THR A 238 1.50 -0.56 -23.91
C THR A 238 1.12 -1.06 -22.52
N PHE A 239 0.15 -1.97 -22.42
CA PHE A 239 -0.25 -2.55 -21.14
C PHE A 239 0.79 -3.52 -20.55
N ALA A 240 1.51 -4.25 -21.40
CA ALA A 240 2.57 -5.18 -20.99
C ALA A 240 3.72 -4.50 -20.23
N GLN A 241 3.88 -3.17 -20.38
CA GLN A 241 4.84 -2.39 -19.58
C GLN A 241 4.59 -2.45 -18.07
N LYS A 242 3.35 -2.75 -17.64
CA LYS A 242 2.92 -2.74 -16.24
C LYS A 242 2.15 -3.97 -15.81
N PHE A 243 1.47 -4.64 -16.74
CA PHE A 243 0.63 -5.79 -16.47
C PHE A 243 1.19 -7.01 -17.19
N ASP A 244 1.61 -8.00 -16.41
CA ASP A 244 2.09 -9.29 -16.91
C ASP A 244 0.98 -9.96 -17.74
N PRO A 245 1.17 -10.13 -19.07
CA PRO A 245 0.16 -10.69 -19.96
C PRO A 245 -0.24 -12.13 -19.63
N GLU A 246 0.61 -12.86 -18.90
CA GLU A 246 0.28 -14.22 -18.45
C GLU A 246 -0.71 -14.20 -17.28
N LYS A 247 -0.61 -13.17 -16.41
CA LYS A 247 -1.38 -13.09 -15.15
C LYS A 247 -2.59 -12.17 -15.22
N TYR A 248 -2.57 -11.16 -16.09
CA TYR A 248 -3.61 -10.15 -16.22
C TYR A 248 -4.36 -10.28 -17.53
N ASN A 249 -5.63 -9.92 -17.50
CA ASN A 249 -6.45 -9.71 -18.68
C ASN A 249 -6.63 -8.20 -18.94
N VAL A 250 -6.79 -7.83 -20.20
CA VAL A 250 -7.03 -6.45 -20.65
C VAL A 250 -8.25 -6.50 -21.58
N ASP A 251 -9.42 -6.22 -21.03
CA ASP A 251 -10.68 -6.28 -21.77
C ASP A 251 -11.11 -4.91 -22.26
N VAL A 252 -11.56 -4.84 -23.50
CA VAL A 252 -12.16 -3.61 -24.05
C VAL A 252 -13.48 -3.30 -23.34
N VAL A 253 -13.64 -2.04 -22.93
CA VAL A 253 -14.87 -1.51 -22.33
C VAL A 253 -15.63 -0.72 -23.41
N GLY A 254 -16.16 -1.43 -24.40
CA GLY A 254 -16.72 -0.83 -25.61
C GLY A 254 -17.84 0.19 -25.36
N GLY A 255 -18.60 0.04 -24.27
CA GLY A 255 -19.66 0.99 -23.88
C GLY A 255 -19.15 2.38 -23.45
N MET A 256 -17.85 2.59 -23.38
CA MET A 256 -17.23 3.88 -23.06
C MET A 256 -16.41 4.47 -24.22
N ASN A 257 -16.13 3.68 -25.25
CA ASN A 257 -15.25 4.08 -26.34
C ASN A 257 -15.91 5.15 -27.21
N GLU A 258 -15.19 6.23 -27.48
CA GLU A 258 -15.70 7.35 -28.27
C GLU A 258 -14.66 7.91 -29.25
N LEU A 259 -15.15 8.38 -30.39
CA LEU A 259 -14.41 9.23 -31.32
C LEU A 259 -14.67 10.69 -30.97
N TYR A 260 -13.62 11.40 -30.57
CA TYR A 260 -13.70 12.80 -30.15
C TYR A 260 -13.03 13.71 -31.17
N ILE A 261 -13.79 14.69 -31.67
CA ILE A 261 -13.29 15.72 -32.57
C ILE A 261 -13.48 17.08 -31.96
N SER A 262 -12.50 17.93 -32.19
CA SER A 262 -12.52 19.25 -31.63
C SER A 262 -11.85 20.28 -32.54
N GLY A 263 -12.60 21.33 -32.88
CA GLY A 263 -12.16 22.37 -33.82
C GLY A 263 -11.16 23.38 -33.24
N PRO A 264 -10.57 24.23 -34.11
CA PRO A 264 -9.50 25.17 -33.73
C PRO A 264 -9.96 26.46 -33.03
N ASN A 265 -11.23 26.89 -33.17
CA ASN A 265 -11.73 28.16 -32.62
C ASN A 265 -12.76 27.92 -31.51
N ARG A 266 -12.32 27.55 -30.30
CA ARG A 266 -13.20 27.27 -29.16
C ARG A 266 -13.25 28.45 -28.20
N ALA A 267 -14.44 29.01 -28.00
CA ALA A 267 -14.73 29.93 -26.90
C ALA A 267 -15.95 29.41 -26.12
N GLY A 268 -15.81 29.20 -24.81
CA GLY A 268 -16.93 28.95 -23.90
C GLY A 268 -17.64 27.59 -24.02
N THR A 269 -16.92 26.48 -24.19
CA THR A 269 -17.52 25.13 -24.21
C THR A 269 -17.57 24.50 -22.81
N SER A 270 -18.40 23.45 -22.66
CA SER A 270 -18.59 22.66 -21.43
C SER A 270 -17.34 21.90 -20.96
N ASP A 271 -16.23 21.98 -21.72
CA ASP A 271 -14.95 21.34 -21.39
C ASP A 271 -14.20 22.02 -20.24
N GLN A 272 -14.72 23.14 -19.70
CA GLN A 272 -14.06 23.91 -18.63
C GLN A 272 -13.77 23.08 -17.36
N VAL A 273 -14.62 22.09 -17.04
CA VAL A 273 -14.43 21.20 -15.89
C VAL A 273 -13.13 20.37 -16.02
N PHE A 274 -12.70 20.06 -17.24
CA PHE A 274 -11.49 19.28 -17.48
C PHE A 274 -10.19 20.10 -17.39
N PHE A 275 -10.28 21.43 -17.24
CA PHE A 275 -9.11 22.30 -16.98
C PHE A 275 -8.75 22.39 -15.50
N SER A 276 -9.64 21.95 -14.60
CA SER A 276 -9.28 21.71 -13.20
C SER A 276 -8.74 20.29 -13.01
N GLU A 277 -7.85 20.11 -12.03
CA GLU A 277 -7.35 18.80 -11.63
C GLU A 277 -8.49 17.90 -11.13
N HIS A 278 -8.65 16.73 -11.74
CA HIS A 278 -9.74 15.80 -11.44
C HIS A 278 -9.32 14.35 -11.67
N ILE A 279 -10.14 13.43 -11.16
CA ILE A 279 -10.15 12.01 -11.47
C ILE A 279 -11.46 11.74 -12.22
N ASP A 280 -11.41 11.00 -13.34
CA ASP A 280 -12.59 10.81 -14.19
C ASP A 280 -13.66 9.91 -13.55
N GLY A 281 -13.21 8.84 -12.89
CA GLY A 281 -14.05 7.76 -12.40
C GLY A 281 -14.26 7.78 -10.87
N PRO A 282 -15.38 7.23 -10.38
CA PRO A 282 -15.75 7.31 -8.97
C PRO A 282 -15.21 6.14 -8.13
N TYR A 283 -14.58 5.13 -8.74
CA TYR A 283 -14.30 3.84 -8.11
C TYR A 283 -12.85 3.68 -7.61
N ILE A 284 -12.28 4.69 -6.93
CA ILE A 284 -10.88 4.67 -6.45
C ILE A 284 -10.57 3.49 -5.51
N LEU A 285 -11.55 3.04 -4.72
CA LEU A 285 -11.40 1.94 -3.77
C LEU A 285 -11.84 0.59 -4.34
N PHE A 286 -12.03 0.46 -5.66
CA PHE A 286 -12.34 -0.85 -6.20
C PHE A 286 -11.12 -1.78 -6.07
N PRO A 287 -11.24 -3.01 -5.55
CA PRO A 287 -10.09 -3.87 -5.33
C PRO A 287 -9.71 -4.66 -6.60
N PHE A 288 -8.42 -4.99 -6.75
CA PHE A 288 -7.82 -5.88 -7.75
C PHE A 288 -7.92 -5.47 -9.22
N ALA A 289 -8.89 -4.64 -9.59
CA ALA A 289 -9.17 -4.24 -10.96
C ALA A 289 -9.02 -2.73 -11.15
N SER A 290 -8.69 -2.33 -12.39
CA SER A 290 -8.58 -0.94 -12.79
C SER A 290 -9.21 -0.72 -14.16
N ILE A 291 -9.78 0.47 -14.36
CA ILE A 291 -10.19 0.92 -15.70
C ILE A 291 -9.12 1.88 -16.19
N TYR A 292 -8.61 1.65 -17.39
CA TYR A 292 -7.71 2.57 -18.06
C TYR A 292 -8.47 3.30 -19.16
N ARG A 293 -8.29 4.62 -19.22
CA ARG A 293 -8.63 5.44 -20.38
C ARG A 293 -7.38 5.61 -21.22
N CYS A 294 -7.49 5.34 -22.52
CA CYS A 294 -6.46 5.52 -23.52
C CYS A 294 -6.88 6.63 -24.50
N ILE A 295 -6.10 7.69 -24.58
CA ILE A 295 -6.25 8.75 -25.59
C ILE A 295 -5.28 8.45 -26.73
N VAL A 296 -5.82 8.18 -27.92
CA VAL A 296 -5.01 7.95 -29.12
C VAL A 296 -5.13 9.14 -30.05
N GLY A 297 -4.01 9.76 -30.41
CA GLY A 297 -4.00 10.86 -31.37
C GLY A 297 -4.18 10.38 -32.81
N LEU A 298 -5.20 10.87 -33.52
CA LEU A 298 -5.35 10.63 -34.96
C LEU A 298 -4.82 11.79 -35.82
N ASP A 299 -4.62 12.95 -35.21
CA ASP A 299 -4.10 14.16 -35.85
C ASP A 299 -2.92 14.75 -35.08
N MET A 300 -2.17 15.62 -35.75
CA MET A 300 -1.18 16.45 -35.06
C MET A 300 -1.89 17.36 -34.05
N ASN A 301 -1.36 17.39 -32.84
CA ASN A 301 -1.90 18.18 -31.75
C ASN A 301 -0.78 19.00 -31.15
N THR A 302 -0.83 20.32 -31.26
CA THR A 302 0.16 21.22 -30.67
C THR A 302 -0.41 22.06 -29.54
N GLU A 303 -1.74 22.17 -29.48
CA GLU A 303 -2.44 23.04 -28.55
C GLU A 303 -2.82 22.34 -27.24
N ILE A 304 -3.39 21.13 -27.28
CA ILE A 304 -4.03 20.54 -26.10
C ILE A 304 -3.12 19.49 -25.45
N SER A 305 -2.70 19.74 -24.21
CA SER A 305 -1.88 18.79 -23.45
C SER A 305 -2.62 18.24 -22.25
N THR A 306 -2.39 16.97 -21.94
CA THR A 306 -2.77 16.36 -20.66
C THR A 306 -1.59 16.50 -19.70
N ILE A 307 -1.84 17.08 -18.52
CA ILE A 307 -0.87 17.20 -17.44
C ILE A 307 -1.20 16.12 -16.42
N PHE A 308 -0.18 15.38 -15.99
CA PHE A 308 -0.26 14.41 -14.91
C PHE A 308 0.49 14.99 -13.71
N PRO A 309 -0.21 15.63 -12.74
CA PRO A 309 0.43 16.25 -11.58
C PRO A 309 1.29 15.25 -10.81
N ASN A 310 0.85 13.99 -10.74
CA ASN A 310 1.56 12.94 -10.01
C ASN A 310 2.89 12.54 -10.66
N LEU A 311 3.03 12.77 -11.97
CA LEU A 311 4.21 12.46 -12.75
C LEU A 311 5.10 13.68 -12.99
N TYR A 312 4.63 14.88 -12.65
CA TYR A 312 5.28 16.13 -13.01
C TYR A 312 5.57 16.21 -14.52
N ASP A 313 4.69 15.61 -15.33
CA ASP A 313 4.86 15.46 -16.77
C ASP A 313 3.64 16.00 -17.52
N ARG A 314 3.89 16.45 -18.75
CA ARG A 314 2.90 16.98 -19.68
C ARG A 314 3.06 16.24 -20.99
N LYS A 315 1.98 15.60 -21.45
CA LYS A 315 1.94 14.93 -22.75
C LYS A 315 0.95 15.58 -23.70
N THR A 316 1.37 15.69 -24.94
CA THR A 316 0.53 16.16 -26.05
C THR A 316 0.43 15.00 -27.03
N ALA A 317 -0.66 14.25 -27.00
CA ALA A 317 -0.85 13.06 -27.83
C ALA A 317 -0.77 13.44 -29.32
N GLN A 318 0.31 13.02 -29.99
CA GLN A 318 0.51 13.18 -31.43
C GLN A 318 -0.14 12.02 -32.19
N VAL A 319 -0.05 12.08 -33.52
CA VAL A 319 -0.48 11.00 -34.42
C VAL A 319 0.18 9.68 -33.99
N GLY A 320 -0.67 8.71 -33.64
CA GLY A 320 -0.31 7.35 -33.26
C GLY A 320 0.07 7.19 -31.79
N ASP A 321 0.28 8.27 -31.04
CA ASP A 321 0.62 8.16 -29.62
C ASP A 321 -0.57 7.58 -28.83
N ILE A 322 -0.29 6.63 -27.96
CA ILE A 322 -1.24 6.03 -27.01
C ILE A 322 -0.91 6.59 -25.63
N LEU A 323 -1.86 7.33 -25.07
CA LEU A 323 -1.77 7.85 -23.71
C LEU A 323 -2.78 7.14 -22.82
N ALA A 324 -2.34 6.15 -22.05
CA ALA A 324 -3.21 5.39 -21.13
C ALA A 324 -3.03 5.84 -19.69
N PHE A 325 -4.11 5.92 -18.90
CA PHE A 325 -4.03 6.19 -17.46
C PHE A 325 -5.25 5.63 -16.71
N ASP A 326 -5.08 5.33 -15.42
CA ASP A 326 -6.13 4.76 -14.56
C ASP A 326 -7.28 5.78 -14.37
N PHE A 327 -8.40 5.50 -15.01
CA PHE A 327 -9.62 6.31 -15.03
C PHE A 327 -10.14 6.61 -13.62
N ASN A 328 -9.99 5.68 -12.67
CA ASN A 328 -10.53 5.82 -11.32
C ASN A 328 -9.53 6.38 -10.32
N ARG A 329 -8.24 6.53 -10.68
CA ARG A 329 -7.16 6.77 -9.69
C ARG A 329 -6.01 7.66 -10.15
N GLU A 330 -5.99 8.12 -11.39
CA GLU A 330 -4.94 9.01 -11.89
C GLU A 330 -5.48 10.45 -12.04
N PRO A 331 -5.16 11.35 -11.08
CA PRO A 331 -5.41 12.77 -11.22
C PRO A 331 -4.77 13.34 -12.48
N HIS A 332 -5.52 14.13 -13.23
CA HIS A 332 -5.01 14.82 -14.41
C HIS A 332 -5.81 16.10 -14.68
N LEU A 333 -5.27 16.95 -15.56
CA LEU A 333 -6.00 18.08 -16.14
C LEU A 333 -5.56 18.34 -17.57
N ILE A 334 -6.40 19.07 -18.30
CA ILE A 334 -6.13 19.50 -19.65
C ILE A 334 -5.65 20.96 -19.61
N ALA A 335 -4.59 21.27 -20.35
CA ALA A 335 -4.11 22.64 -20.53
C ALA A 335 -3.92 22.96 -22.01
N ALA A 336 -4.41 24.13 -22.42
CA ALA A 336 -4.21 24.67 -23.75
C ALA A 336 -2.89 25.45 -23.81
N ASN A 337 -2.05 25.12 -24.79
CA ASN A 337 -0.87 25.85 -25.18
C ASN A 337 -1.27 26.90 -26.22
N ARG A 338 -1.70 28.06 -25.72
CA ARG A 338 -2.23 29.15 -26.55
C ARG A 338 -1.19 29.73 -27.51
N ASP A 339 0.09 29.49 -27.26
CA ASP A 339 1.19 29.93 -28.13
C ASP A 339 1.33 29.06 -29.39
N LYS A 340 0.68 27.89 -29.43
CA LYS A 340 0.74 26.92 -30.54
C LYS A 340 -0.65 26.37 -30.89
N PRO A 341 -1.60 27.23 -31.32
CA PRO A 341 -2.96 26.80 -31.63
C PRO A 341 -2.96 25.78 -32.78
N ASN A 342 -3.89 24.82 -32.69
CA ASN A 342 -4.06 23.86 -33.77
C ASN A 342 -4.58 24.57 -35.01
N LYS A 343 -3.97 24.29 -36.17
CA LYS A 343 -4.39 24.87 -37.46
C LYS A 343 -5.63 24.17 -38.03
N ASP A 344 -5.88 22.94 -37.62
CA ASP A 344 -6.95 22.08 -38.09
C ASP A 344 -7.64 21.38 -36.91
N PHE A 345 -8.60 20.49 -37.20
CA PHE A 345 -9.25 19.66 -36.19
C PHE A 345 -8.24 18.82 -35.41
N ARG A 346 -8.53 18.64 -34.12
CA ARG A 346 -7.90 17.62 -33.28
C ARG A 346 -8.87 16.46 -33.16
N VAL A 347 -8.52 15.35 -33.80
CA VAL A 347 -9.24 14.08 -33.74
C VAL A 347 -8.47 13.12 -32.82
N VAL A 348 -9.17 12.54 -31.84
CA VAL A 348 -8.62 11.50 -30.95
C VAL A 348 -9.61 10.38 -30.75
N LEU A 349 -9.09 9.16 -30.56
CA LEU A 349 -9.86 8.05 -30.01
C LEU A 349 -9.76 8.11 -28.49
N LYS A 350 -10.87 7.88 -27.81
CA LYS A 350 -10.87 7.54 -26.38
C LYS A 350 -11.28 6.09 -26.27
N LEU A 351 -10.33 5.23 -25.96
CA LEU A 351 -10.52 3.81 -25.74
C LEU A 351 -10.47 3.53 -24.25
N HIS A 352 -11.17 2.50 -23.79
CA HIS A 352 -11.23 2.13 -22.39
C HIS A 352 -11.00 0.64 -22.21
N TYR A 353 -10.24 0.29 -21.17
CA TYR A 353 -9.85 -1.08 -20.89
C TYR A 353 -10.04 -1.42 -19.41
N CYS A 354 -10.65 -2.56 -19.12
CA CYS A 354 -10.69 -3.14 -17.79
C CYS A 354 -9.53 -4.11 -17.64
N VAL A 355 -8.64 -3.82 -16.68
CA VAL A 355 -7.45 -4.63 -16.41
C VAL A 355 -7.58 -5.29 -15.04
N TYR A 356 -7.42 -6.60 -15.00
CA TYR A 356 -7.61 -7.40 -13.78
C TYR A 356 -6.85 -8.74 -13.83
N PRO A 357 -6.50 -9.35 -12.69
CA PRO A 357 -5.89 -10.67 -12.66
C PRO A 357 -6.84 -11.73 -13.22
N LYS A 358 -6.35 -12.63 -14.09
CA LYS A 358 -7.17 -13.68 -14.72
C LYS A 358 -7.91 -14.56 -13.70
N SER A 359 -7.29 -14.82 -12.55
CA SER A 359 -7.89 -15.60 -11.44
C SER A 359 -9.01 -14.86 -10.70
N LEU A 360 -9.14 -13.55 -10.88
CA LEU A 360 -10.10 -12.68 -10.21
C LEU A 360 -11.04 -11.98 -11.21
N SER A 361 -11.38 -12.66 -12.30
CA SER A 361 -12.21 -12.13 -13.40
C SER A 361 -13.55 -11.56 -12.94
N PHE A 362 -14.14 -12.10 -11.88
CA PHE A 362 -15.34 -11.55 -11.26
C PHE A 362 -15.22 -10.06 -10.91
N PHE A 363 -14.10 -9.64 -10.31
CA PHE A 363 -13.85 -8.24 -9.96
C PHE A 363 -13.73 -7.37 -11.22
N GLY A 364 -13.05 -7.88 -12.26
CA GLY A 364 -12.92 -7.22 -13.55
C GLY A 364 -14.26 -6.98 -14.23
N HIS A 365 -15.08 -8.03 -14.36
CA HIS A 365 -16.41 -7.93 -14.97
C HIS A 365 -17.35 -7.01 -14.18
N LEU A 366 -17.29 -7.05 -12.85
CA LEU A 366 -18.08 -6.16 -12.01
C LEU A 366 -17.66 -4.70 -12.19
N LEU A 367 -16.36 -4.39 -12.17
CA LEU A 367 -15.86 -3.02 -12.39
C LEU A 367 -16.18 -2.52 -13.81
N HIS A 368 -16.03 -3.38 -14.82
CA HIS A 368 -16.44 -3.09 -16.19
C HIS A 368 -17.91 -2.66 -16.21
N TRP A 369 -18.82 -3.52 -15.72
CA TRP A 369 -20.25 -3.22 -15.71
C TRP A 369 -20.58 -1.93 -14.96
N LEU A 370 -20.02 -1.76 -13.76
CA LEU A 370 -20.22 -0.56 -12.94
C LEU A 370 -19.78 0.72 -13.67
N THR A 371 -18.61 0.68 -14.30
CA THR A 371 -18.04 1.86 -14.98
C THR A 371 -18.81 2.20 -16.26
N THR A 372 -19.25 1.21 -17.03
CA THR A 372 -20.13 1.44 -18.19
C THR A 372 -21.44 2.10 -17.75
N ARG A 373 -22.08 1.59 -16.68
CA ARG A 373 -23.32 2.19 -16.14
C ARG A 373 -23.11 3.59 -15.59
N TYR A 374 -22.00 3.81 -14.89
CA TYR A 374 -21.63 5.14 -14.43
C TYR A 374 -21.48 6.10 -15.60
N ASN A 375 -20.78 5.71 -16.68
CA ASN A 375 -20.56 6.57 -17.84
C ASN A 375 -21.88 6.93 -18.57
N GLU A 376 -22.77 5.95 -18.74
CA GLU A 376 -24.11 6.18 -19.29
C GLU A 376 -24.93 7.18 -18.45
N LEU A 377 -24.98 6.96 -17.13
CA LEU A 377 -25.71 7.82 -16.19
C LEU A 377 -25.09 9.22 -16.07
N PHE A 378 -23.76 9.30 -15.98
CA PHE A 378 -23.04 10.56 -15.86
C PHE A 378 -23.20 11.41 -17.11
N ARG A 379 -23.21 10.79 -18.30
CA ARG A 379 -23.52 11.52 -19.54
C ARG A 379 -24.95 12.03 -19.57
N ALA A 380 -25.93 11.23 -19.13
CA ALA A 380 -27.32 11.70 -19.00
C ALA A 380 -27.40 12.89 -18.02
N LEU A 381 -26.68 12.83 -16.91
CA LEU A 381 -26.58 13.92 -15.93
C LEU A 381 -25.88 15.16 -16.50
N PHE A 382 -24.82 14.98 -17.28
CA PHE A 382 -24.09 16.08 -17.94
C PHE A 382 -24.96 16.78 -18.98
N LEU A 383 -25.69 16.02 -19.79
CA LEU A 383 -26.69 16.56 -20.73
C LEU A 383 -27.82 17.29 -20.01
N PHE A 384 -28.26 16.79 -18.86
CA PHE A 384 -29.27 17.44 -18.03
C PHE A 384 -28.77 18.76 -17.40
N THR A 385 -27.47 18.85 -17.08
CA THR A 385 -26.87 20.00 -16.40
C THR A 385 -26.23 21.03 -17.33
N LEU A 386 -26.13 20.76 -18.64
CA LEU A 386 -25.59 21.65 -19.67
C LEU A 386 -26.39 22.96 -19.83
N THR A 387 -27.70 22.93 -19.56
CA THR A 387 -28.58 24.12 -19.52
C THR A 387 -29.51 23.99 -18.32
N PRO A 388 -29.03 24.27 -17.09
CA PRO A 388 -29.79 23.99 -15.88
C PRO A 388 -30.99 24.95 -15.78
N SER A 389 -32.19 24.41 -16.01
CA SER A 389 -33.45 25.17 -16.04
C SER A 389 -34.12 25.29 -14.66
N THR A 390 -33.70 24.48 -13.68
CA THR A 390 -34.31 24.43 -12.34
C THR A 390 -33.28 24.60 -11.22
N GLY A 391 -33.70 25.10 -10.05
CA GLY A 391 -32.82 25.24 -8.88
C GLY A 391 -32.20 23.90 -8.42
N PHE A 392 -32.94 22.79 -8.58
CA PHE A 392 -32.43 21.45 -8.31
C PHE A 392 -31.32 21.03 -9.29
N SER A 393 -31.49 21.29 -10.60
CA SER A 393 -30.44 21.00 -11.59
C SER A 393 -29.14 21.80 -11.34
N LYS A 394 -29.25 23.03 -10.85
CA LYS A 394 -28.10 23.83 -10.41
C LYS A 394 -27.43 23.24 -9.18
N PHE A 395 -28.21 22.87 -8.16
CA PHE A 395 -27.68 22.25 -6.94
C PHE A 395 -26.92 20.94 -7.22
N VAL A 396 -27.49 20.06 -8.05
CA VAL A 396 -26.84 18.79 -8.40
C VAL A 396 -25.55 19.02 -9.21
N GLY A 397 -25.56 19.92 -10.19
CA GLY A 397 -24.36 20.25 -10.97
C GLY A 397 -23.24 20.89 -10.13
N GLU A 398 -23.58 21.86 -9.27
CA GLU A 398 -22.58 22.60 -8.49
C GLU A 398 -22.05 21.80 -7.30
N TYR A 399 -22.91 21.16 -6.51
CA TYR A 399 -22.49 20.54 -5.26
C TYR A 399 -22.17 19.06 -5.41
N ALA A 400 -22.98 18.29 -6.15
CA ALA A 400 -22.76 16.85 -6.27
C ALA A 400 -21.65 16.53 -7.28
N VAL A 401 -21.66 17.18 -8.45
CA VAL A 401 -20.65 16.93 -9.49
C VAL A 401 -19.36 17.70 -9.21
N ASN A 402 -19.41 19.04 -9.16
CA ASN A 402 -18.18 19.83 -9.00
C ASN A 402 -17.62 19.75 -7.56
N GLY A 403 -18.48 19.93 -6.54
CA GLY A 403 -18.06 19.83 -5.14
C GLY A 403 -17.53 18.43 -4.77
N GLY A 404 -18.21 17.38 -5.20
CA GLY A 404 -17.78 15.99 -5.01
C GLY A 404 -16.42 15.70 -5.68
N THR A 405 -16.24 16.11 -6.94
CA THR A 405 -14.99 15.89 -7.68
C THR A 405 -13.80 16.60 -7.03
N VAL A 406 -13.98 17.86 -6.60
CA VAL A 406 -12.91 18.63 -5.94
C VAL A 406 -12.56 18.04 -4.57
N LEU A 407 -13.56 17.69 -3.76
CA LEU A 407 -13.33 17.09 -2.45
C LEU A 407 -12.61 15.74 -2.59
N TYR A 408 -13.05 14.91 -3.54
CA TYR A 408 -12.47 13.60 -3.79
C TYR A 408 -11.02 13.70 -4.26
N ASN A 409 -10.73 14.58 -5.21
CA ASN A 409 -9.36 14.83 -5.65
C ASN A 409 -8.50 15.40 -4.51
N GLY A 410 -9.05 16.30 -3.69
CA GLY A 410 -8.35 16.85 -2.53
C GLY A 410 -7.97 15.78 -1.50
N ILE A 411 -8.90 14.88 -1.16
CA ILE A 411 -8.64 13.77 -0.24
C ILE A 411 -7.52 12.87 -0.79
N ASP A 412 -7.59 12.48 -2.06
CA ASP A 412 -6.57 11.62 -2.63
C ASP A 412 -5.21 12.32 -2.75
N LYS A 413 -5.19 13.61 -3.11
CA LYS A 413 -3.97 14.41 -3.24
C LYS A 413 -3.21 14.54 -1.93
N TYR A 414 -3.89 14.82 -0.82
CA TYR A 414 -3.22 15.11 0.46
C TYR A 414 -3.05 13.88 1.36
N PHE A 415 -4.01 12.95 1.35
CA PHE A 415 -3.99 11.81 2.26
C PHE A 415 -3.85 10.48 1.52
N GLY A 416 -4.48 10.38 0.35
CA GLY A 416 -4.58 9.12 -0.39
C GLY A 416 -5.70 8.26 0.16
N THR A 417 -6.75 8.05 -0.65
CA THR A 417 -7.96 7.37 -0.16
C THR A 417 -7.66 5.93 0.29
N VAL A 418 -6.71 5.27 -0.37
CA VAL A 418 -6.26 3.91 0.00
C VAL A 418 -5.44 3.91 1.30
N ASN A 419 -4.73 4.99 1.64
CA ASN A 419 -4.03 5.11 2.93
C ASN A 419 -5.04 5.27 4.08
N ILE A 420 -6.09 6.06 3.88
CA ILE A 420 -7.17 6.23 4.87
C ILE A 420 -7.84 4.87 5.13
N LEU A 421 -8.19 4.14 4.07
CA LEU A 421 -8.73 2.78 4.18
C LEU A 421 -7.78 1.84 4.92
N TYR A 422 -6.47 1.95 4.67
CA TYR A 422 -5.46 1.16 5.36
C TYR A 422 -5.42 1.47 6.86
N ILE A 423 -5.38 2.74 7.27
CA ILE A 423 -5.40 3.12 8.69
C ILE A 423 -6.69 2.65 9.35
N PHE A 424 -7.84 2.83 8.70
CA PHE A 424 -9.11 2.30 9.20
C PHE A 424 -9.04 0.79 9.43
N THR A 425 -8.53 0.04 8.46
CA THR A 425 -8.35 -1.40 8.56
C THR A 425 -7.39 -1.79 9.67
N ALA A 426 -6.26 -1.08 9.81
CA ALA A 426 -5.30 -1.29 10.88
C ALA A 426 -5.91 -1.05 12.26
N CYS A 427 -6.75 -0.02 12.42
CA CYS A 427 -7.51 0.23 13.65
C CYS A 427 -8.50 -0.90 13.96
N VAL A 428 -9.25 -1.39 12.96
CA VAL A 428 -10.20 -2.50 13.14
C VAL A 428 -9.45 -3.79 13.50
N VAL A 429 -8.34 -4.09 12.83
CA VAL A 429 -7.47 -5.23 13.16
C VAL A 429 -6.90 -5.11 14.56
N SER A 430 -6.37 -3.94 14.93
CA SER A 430 -5.86 -3.67 16.28
C SER A 430 -6.93 -3.85 17.35
N LYS A 431 -8.17 -3.39 17.08
CA LYS A 431 -9.30 -3.59 17.98
C LYS A 431 -9.69 -5.06 18.11
N ALA A 432 -9.73 -5.80 17.00
CA ALA A 432 -10.05 -7.23 16.98
C ALA A 432 -8.99 -8.09 17.69
N LEU A 433 -7.74 -7.65 17.66
CA LEU A 433 -6.61 -8.24 18.38
C LEU A 433 -6.41 -7.68 19.79
N GLU A 434 -7.25 -6.72 20.21
CA GLU A 434 -7.15 -5.99 21.48
C GLU A 434 -5.72 -5.49 21.78
N SER A 435 -5.01 -5.05 20.73
CA SER A 435 -3.57 -4.80 20.80
C SER A 435 -3.20 -3.49 20.11
N TRP A 436 -2.80 -2.50 20.92
CA TRP A 436 -2.22 -1.24 20.43
C TRP A 436 -0.93 -1.47 19.65
N VAL A 437 -0.14 -2.49 20.03
CA VAL A 437 1.09 -2.88 19.33
C VAL A 437 0.81 -3.25 17.88
N ALA A 438 -0.32 -3.91 17.58
CA ALA A 438 -0.70 -4.22 16.20
C ALA A 438 -0.87 -2.94 15.35
N LEU A 439 -1.47 -1.88 15.91
CA LEU A 439 -1.63 -0.61 15.21
C LEU A 439 -0.27 0.08 15.00
N MET A 440 0.60 0.06 16.02
CA MET A 440 1.93 0.67 15.89
C MET A 440 2.77 -0.03 14.82
N LEU A 441 2.84 -1.37 14.85
CA LEU A 441 3.60 -2.16 13.87
C LEU A 441 3.13 -1.92 12.44
N THR A 442 1.81 -1.74 12.25
CA THR A 442 1.23 -1.52 10.92
C THR A 442 1.33 -0.07 10.44
N THR A 443 1.69 0.91 11.28
CA THR A 443 1.66 2.33 10.89
C THR A 443 3.00 3.05 11.01
N HIS A 444 3.79 2.74 12.04
CA HIS A 444 5.03 3.47 12.36
C HIS A 444 6.11 3.33 11.29
N PHE A 445 6.20 2.17 10.63
CA PHE A 445 7.38 1.85 9.83
C PHE A 445 7.19 1.94 8.32
N ILE A 446 5.95 2.15 7.85
CA ILE A 446 5.63 2.15 6.40
C ILE A 446 6.46 3.18 5.65
N HIS A 447 6.59 4.40 6.18
CA HIS A 447 7.30 5.46 5.48
C HIS A 447 8.77 5.11 5.24
N TYR A 448 9.46 4.42 6.15
CA TYR A 448 10.84 3.97 5.93
C TYR A 448 10.94 2.94 4.81
N CYS A 449 10.07 1.93 4.81
CA CYS A 449 10.05 0.92 3.75
C CYS A 449 9.86 1.57 2.38
N ARG A 450 9.02 2.61 2.31
CA ARG A 450 8.83 3.39 1.09
C ARG A 450 10.05 4.23 0.71
N TYR A 451 10.72 4.88 1.65
CA TYR A 451 11.98 5.59 1.38
C TYR A 451 13.02 4.62 0.80
N ILE A 452 13.27 3.51 1.51
CA ILE A 452 14.27 2.50 1.13
C ILE A 452 13.95 1.88 -0.23
N GLY A 453 12.69 1.47 -0.43
CA GLY A 453 12.24 0.89 -1.69
C GLY A 453 12.32 1.87 -2.85
N THR A 454 11.87 3.11 -2.67
CA THR A 454 11.91 4.14 -3.71
C THR A 454 13.35 4.48 -4.10
N TYR A 455 14.22 4.64 -3.11
CA TYR A 455 15.64 4.88 -3.33
C TYR A 455 16.32 3.71 -4.04
N TYR A 456 15.91 2.47 -3.75
CA TYR A 456 16.46 1.30 -4.42
C TYR A 456 16.05 1.23 -5.89
N PHE A 457 14.77 1.39 -6.23
CA PHE A 457 14.30 1.17 -7.60
C PHE A 457 14.51 2.37 -8.55
N ARG A 458 14.32 3.61 -8.08
CA ARG A 458 14.48 4.91 -8.79
C ARG A 458 13.83 5.10 -10.17
N LYS A 459 13.27 4.06 -10.80
CA LYS A 459 12.73 4.09 -12.16
C LYS A 459 11.21 4.10 -12.13
N ASN A 460 10.60 4.95 -12.96
CA ASN A 460 9.15 5.06 -13.11
C ASN A 460 8.43 5.19 -11.77
N VAL A 461 8.99 5.99 -10.86
CA VAL A 461 8.42 6.25 -9.54
C VAL A 461 7.28 7.26 -9.69
N ASN A 462 6.13 6.97 -9.08
CA ASN A 462 5.09 7.98 -8.90
C ASN A 462 5.48 8.90 -7.75
N TRP A 463 6.19 9.99 -8.07
CA TRP A 463 6.86 10.82 -7.07
C TRP A 463 5.90 11.60 -6.16
N ALA A 464 4.77 12.07 -6.68
CA ALA A 464 3.78 12.74 -5.84
C ALA A 464 3.13 11.77 -4.83
N ILE A 465 2.73 10.57 -5.28
CA ILE A 465 2.18 9.53 -4.39
C ILE A 465 3.23 9.10 -3.36
N PHE A 466 4.49 8.97 -3.76
CA PHE A 466 5.59 8.72 -2.82
C PHE A 466 5.63 9.79 -1.71
N LYS A 467 5.75 11.07 -2.07
CA LYS A 467 5.79 12.21 -1.13
C LYS A 467 4.60 12.23 -0.17
N ARG A 468 3.40 12.12 -0.74
CA ARG A 468 2.13 12.07 0.02
C ARG A 468 2.16 10.95 1.05
N ASP A 469 2.44 9.73 0.62
CA ASP A 469 2.34 8.54 1.48
C ASP A 469 3.40 8.55 2.59
N VAL A 470 4.65 8.92 2.29
CA VAL A 470 5.68 9.00 3.34
C VAL A 470 5.38 10.09 4.36
N LEU A 471 4.86 11.25 3.92
CA LEU A 471 4.45 12.33 4.82
C LEU A 471 3.26 11.91 5.68
N PHE A 472 2.26 11.25 5.07
CA PHE A 472 1.07 10.76 5.76
C PHE A 472 1.44 9.76 6.87
N PHE A 473 2.17 8.68 6.53
CA PHE A 473 2.54 7.67 7.52
C PHE A 473 3.56 8.16 8.56
N LYS A 474 4.47 9.06 8.19
CA LYS A 474 5.33 9.75 9.17
C LYS A 474 4.48 10.56 10.15
N SER A 475 3.50 11.32 9.64
CA SER A 475 2.59 12.11 10.49
C SER A 475 1.76 11.22 11.41
N CYS A 476 1.27 10.08 10.93
CA CYS A 476 0.59 9.09 11.77
C CYS A 476 1.48 8.60 12.92
N ALA A 477 2.73 8.22 12.64
CA ALA A 477 3.68 7.79 13.67
C ALA A 477 3.95 8.89 14.71
N LEU A 478 4.13 10.14 14.25
CA LEU A 478 4.36 11.28 15.14
C LEU A 478 3.13 11.64 15.98
N MET A 479 1.93 11.53 15.42
CA MET A 479 0.69 11.70 16.19
C MET A 479 0.55 10.62 17.27
N GLN A 480 0.93 9.37 16.98
CA GLN A 480 0.91 8.29 17.98
C GLN A 480 1.94 8.54 19.09
N PHE A 481 3.18 8.95 18.78
CA PHE A 481 4.14 9.37 19.79
C PHE A 481 3.63 10.56 20.62
N CYS A 482 3.07 11.58 19.97
CA CYS A 482 2.48 12.73 20.64
C CYS A 482 1.35 12.30 21.59
N TYR A 483 0.46 11.41 21.14
CA TYR A 483 -0.60 10.86 21.98
C TYR A 483 -0.03 10.14 23.21
N MET A 484 0.99 9.31 23.04
CA MET A 484 1.63 8.56 24.13
C MET A 484 2.29 9.48 25.16
N ILE A 485 2.95 10.56 24.72
CA ILE A 485 3.64 11.51 25.60
C ILE A 485 2.65 12.49 26.26
N MET A 486 1.68 13.02 25.50
CA MET A 486 0.83 14.13 25.95
C MET A 486 -0.36 13.67 26.79
N THR A 487 -0.90 12.47 26.56
CA THR A 487 -2.08 11.98 27.32
C THR A 487 -1.82 11.91 28.83
N PRO A 488 -0.72 11.27 29.31
CA PRO A 488 -0.41 11.23 30.74
C PRO A 488 -0.21 12.63 31.36
N ILE A 489 0.42 13.54 30.61
CA ILE A 489 0.67 14.93 31.04
C ILE A 489 -0.65 15.68 31.20
N VAL A 490 -1.53 15.60 30.19
CA VAL A 490 -2.86 16.23 30.22
C VAL A 490 -3.71 15.67 31.35
N ASP A 491 -3.66 14.35 31.58
CA ASP A 491 -4.39 13.71 32.68
C ASP A 491 -3.88 14.14 34.05
N SER A 492 -2.56 14.25 34.22
CA SER A 492 -1.94 14.72 35.47
C SER A 492 -2.25 16.19 35.72
N TRP A 493 -2.26 17.00 34.67
CA TRP A 493 -2.67 18.40 34.73
C TRP A 493 -4.15 18.55 35.15
N LYS A 494 -5.07 17.78 34.53
CA LYS A 494 -6.49 17.77 34.88
C LYS A 494 -6.74 17.34 36.33
N LYS A 495 -5.94 16.43 36.85
CA LYS A 495 -6.00 15.95 38.24
C LYS A 495 -5.33 16.89 39.24
N GLY A 496 -4.65 17.95 38.78
CA GLY A 496 -3.89 18.86 39.63
C GLY A 496 -2.65 18.23 40.27
N THR A 497 -2.19 17.09 39.74
CA THR A 497 -1.05 16.34 40.28
C THR A 497 0.24 16.59 39.52
N LEU A 498 0.21 17.35 38.43
CA LEU A 498 1.39 17.66 37.63
C LEU A 498 2.27 18.69 38.35
N THR A 499 3.49 18.32 38.71
CA THR A 499 4.51 19.28 39.14
C THR A 499 5.53 19.53 38.03
N LEU A 500 6.11 20.75 37.99
CA LEU A 500 7.15 21.12 37.01
C LEU A 500 8.40 20.24 37.11
N GLY A 501 8.67 19.67 38.28
CA GLY A 501 9.79 18.76 38.52
C GLY A 501 9.59 17.37 37.89
N ASP A 502 8.34 16.95 37.67
CA ASP A 502 8.01 15.66 37.07
C ASP A 502 8.15 15.68 35.54
N MET A 503 8.33 16.86 34.94
CA MET A 503 8.48 17.00 33.50
C MET A 503 9.88 16.58 33.04
N ASN A 504 9.92 15.69 32.04
CA ASN A 504 11.16 15.30 31.38
C ASN A 504 11.65 16.38 30.40
N TRP A 505 12.25 17.44 30.96
CA TRP A 505 12.76 18.58 30.20
C TRP A 505 13.88 18.20 29.23
N VAL A 506 14.68 17.18 29.55
CA VAL A 506 15.72 16.67 28.66
C VAL A 506 15.09 16.08 27.40
N GLY A 507 14.09 15.20 27.55
CA GLY A 507 13.35 14.62 26.44
C GLY A 507 12.70 15.69 25.54
N PHE A 508 12.02 16.67 26.14
CA PHE A 508 11.43 17.79 25.39
C PHE A 508 12.48 18.65 24.66
N GLY A 509 13.61 18.94 25.31
CA GLY A 509 14.71 19.67 24.70
C GLY A 509 15.31 18.94 23.50
N MET A 510 15.52 17.62 23.61
CA MET A 510 16.01 16.79 22.51
C MET A 510 15.03 16.77 21.32
N ILE A 511 13.73 16.62 21.60
CA ILE A 511 12.67 16.68 20.58
C ILE A 511 12.67 18.04 19.86
N ALA A 512 12.69 19.14 20.62
CA ALA A 512 12.66 20.49 20.07
C ALA A 512 13.88 20.77 19.18
N VAL A 513 15.09 20.46 19.66
CA VAL A 513 16.33 20.65 18.90
C VAL A 513 16.36 19.77 17.64
N GLY A 514 15.97 18.49 17.76
CA GLY A 514 15.95 17.56 16.63
C GLY A 514 15.00 18.01 15.52
N TYR A 515 13.78 18.46 15.86
CA TYR A 515 12.85 19.00 14.86
C TYR A 515 13.27 20.35 14.31
N PHE A 516 13.84 21.24 15.12
CA PHE A 516 14.38 22.52 14.65
C PHE A 516 15.44 22.31 13.56
N ILE A 517 16.40 21.40 13.79
CA ILE A 517 17.42 21.05 12.79
C ILE A 517 16.77 20.41 11.56
N SER A 518 15.78 19.53 11.74
CA SER A 518 15.08 18.89 10.60
C SER A 518 14.36 19.92 9.73
N ILE A 519 13.65 20.87 10.33
CA ILE A 519 12.93 21.94 9.62
C ILE A 519 13.93 22.84 8.90
N SER A 520 15.04 23.18 9.57
CA SER A 520 16.13 23.97 8.98
C SER A 520 16.75 23.26 7.77
N ALA A 521 16.94 21.93 7.84
CA ALA A 521 17.43 21.11 6.73
C ALA A 521 16.46 21.12 5.55
N THR A 522 15.17 20.97 5.80
CA THR A 522 14.13 21.03 4.76
C THR A 522 14.03 22.42 4.15
N ALA A 523 14.16 23.49 4.94
CA ALA A 523 14.18 24.86 4.43
C ALA A 523 15.41 25.12 3.53
N ALA A 524 16.56 24.55 3.89
CA ALA A 524 17.80 24.70 3.16
C ALA A 524 17.83 23.87 1.85
N LEU A 525 17.27 22.66 1.85
CA LEU A 525 17.23 21.74 0.69
C LEU A 525 16.00 21.95 -0.21
N GLY A 526 14.93 22.52 0.34
CA GLY A 526 13.61 22.52 -0.25
C GLY A 526 12.84 21.22 0.00
N VAL A 527 11.51 21.31 -0.05
CA VAL A 527 10.61 20.16 0.13
C VAL A 527 10.90 19.08 -0.91
N ASP A 528 11.05 19.46 -2.18
CA ASP A 528 11.25 18.49 -3.25
C ASP A 528 12.61 17.79 -3.18
N GLY A 529 13.67 18.48 -2.75
CA GLY A 529 14.97 17.85 -2.50
C GLY A 529 14.94 16.88 -1.32
N THR A 530 14.12 17.15 -0.29
CA THR A 530 13.93 16.26 0.88
C THR A 530 13.35 14.89 0.51
N TYR A 531 12.64 14.79 -0.62
CA TYR A 531 11.95 13.57 -1.05
C TYR A 531 12.53 13.01 -2.35
N PHE A 532 13.85 12.97 -2.48
CA PHE A 532 14.58 12.42 -3.62
C PHE A 532 14.30 13.10 -4.97
N GLY A 533 13.84 14.35 -4.98
CA GLY A 533 13.56 15.05 -6.22
C GLY A 533 14.78 15.11 -7.16
N ILE A 534 15.98 15.19 -6.60
CA ILE A 534 17.23 15.24 -7.36
C ILE A 534 17.60 13.84 -7.89
N GLU A 535 17.60 12.82 -7.02
CA GLU A 535 17.99 11.45 -7.31
C GLU A 535 17.05 10.78 -8.32
N LEU A 536 15.78 11.17 -8.29
CA LEU A 536 14.76 10.71 -9.24
C LEU A 536 14.69 11.56 -10.52
N GLY A 537 15.44 12.67 -10.60
CA GLY A 537 15.52 13.53 -11.79
C GLY A 537 14.36 14.53 -11.97
N PHE A 538 13.54 14.74 -10.95
CA PHE A 538 12.44 15.73 -10.97
C PHE A 538 12.90 17.15 -10.64
N VAL A 539 14.03 17.30 -9.95
CA VAL A 539 14.65 18.58 -9.61
C VAL A 539 16.02 18.65 -10.28
N LYS A 540 16.31 19.76 -10.96
CA LYS A 540 17.64 19.98 -11.54
C LYS A 540 18.68 19.96 -10.43
N ALA A 541 19.68 19.09 -10.56
CA ALA A 541 20.80 19.02 -9.64
C ALA A 541 21.69 20.25 -9.83
N ASP A 542 21.47 21.31 -9.06
CA ASP A 542 22.48 22.34 -8.87
C ASP A 542 23.42 21.82 -7.76
N TYR A 543 24.43 21.06 -8.17
CA TYR A 543 25.27 20.20 -7.32
C TYR A 543 26.08 20.94 -6.24
N GLN A 544 25.88 22.25 -6.07
CA GLN A 544 26.43 22.95 -4.92
C GLN A 544 25.73 22.42 -3.67
N PHE A 545 26.37 21.45 -3.01
CA PHE A 545 26.02 20.99 -1.66
C PHE A 545 25.55 22.19 -0.86
N VAL A 546 24.31 22.13 -0.38
CA VAL A 546 23.67 23.22 0.36
C VAL A 546 24.64 23.67 1.45
N LYS A 547 25.22 24.87 1.31
CA LYS A 547 26.26 25.38 2.23
C LYS A 547 25.68 26.14 3.42
N SER A 548 24.36 26.24 3.49
CA SER A 548 23.68 26.85 4.62
C SER A 548 23.47 25.85 5.75
N PHE A 549 23.25 26.38 6.95
CA PHE A 549 22.82 25.57 8.08
C PHE A 549 21.57 24.76 7.75
N PRO A 550 21.49 23.47 8.15
CA PRO A 550 22.46 22.70 8.96
C PRO A 550 23.50 21.88 8.18
N TYR A 551 23.47 21.88 6.84
CA TYR A 551 24.34 21.03 6.01
C TYR A 551 25.82 21.43 6.02
N ASN A 552 26.15 22.66 6.42
CA ASN A 552 27.54 23.09 6.65
C ASN A 552 28.14 22.60 7.98
N VAL A 553 27.33 22.02 8.87
CA VAL A 553 27.78 21.55 10.20
C VAL A 553 27.58 20.04 10.35
N LEU A 554 26.48 19.50 9.83
CA LEU A 554 26.12 18.10 9.97
C LEU A 554 26.10 17.41 8.60
N PRO A 555 26.65 16.19 8.47
CA PRO A 555 26.72 15.49 7.19
C PRO A 555 25.34 15.01 6.69
N HIS A 556 24.49 14.51 7.60
CA HIS A 556 23.12 14.06 7.29
C HIS A 556 22.13 14.67 8.28
N PRO A 557 21.88 16.00 8.24
CA PRO A 557 21.11 16.68 9.26
C PRO A 557 19.68 16.16 9.38
N MET A 558 19.05 15.77 8.26
CA MET A 558 17.68 15.23 8.28
C MET A 558 17.57 13.91 9.04
N ILE A 559 18.53 13.00 8.88
CA ILE A 559 18.50 11.69 9.54
C ILE A 559 18.94 11.83 11.01
N LEU A 560 20.09 12.48 11.23
CA LEU A 560 20.69 12.61 12.56
C LEU A 560 19.75 13.37 13.51
N SER A 561 19.08 14.42 13.04
CA SER A 561 18.18 15.18 13.91
C SER A 561 16.90 14.44 14.25
N GLN A 562 16.40 13.59 13.35
CA GLN A 562 15.25 12.73 13.62
C GLN A 562 15.61 11.62 14.62
N VAL A 563 16.80 11.02 14.49
CA VAL A 563 17.32 10.08 15.49
C VAL A 563 17.45 10.75 16.86
N PHE A 564 17.97 11.98 16.92
CA PHE A 564 18.08 12.73 18.17
C PHE A 564 16.71 13.01 18.81
N ALA A 565 15.72 13.45 18.02
CA ALA A 565 14.36 13.66 18.50
C ALA A 565 13.72 12.36 19.02
N LEU A 566 13.90 11.25 18.29
CA LEU A 566 13.40 9.92 18.68
C LEU A 566 14.03 9.43 19.98
N LEU A 567 15.34 9.61 20.16
CA LEU A 567 16.01 9.32 21.43
C LEU A 567 15.45 10.16 22.57
N GLY A 568 15.11 11.42 22.31
CA GLY A 568 14.35 12.26 23.24
C GLY A 568 13.00 11.65 23.61
N MET A 569 12.22 11.18 22.64
CA MET A 569 10.95 10.48 22.88
C MET A 569 11.15 9.18 23.68
N HIS A 570 12.25 8.46 23.47
CA HIS A 570 12.56 7.22 24.19
C HIS A 570 12.76 7.44 25.70
N THR A 571 13.17 8.64 26.12
CA THR A 571 13.36 8.94 27.54
C THR A 571 12.05 9.01 28.35
N PHE A 572 10.88 9.08 27.68
CA PHE A 572 9.57 9.04 28.35
C PHE A 572 9.20 7.60 28.70
N ALA A 573 8.73 7.36 29.93
CA ALA A 573 8.40 6.03 30.42
C ALA A 573 7.28 5.37 29.60
N GLU A 574 6.34 6.17 29.09
CA GLU A 574 5.22 5.72 28.27
C GLU A 574 5.63 5.33 26.85
N VAL A 575 6.85 5.67 26.44
CA VAL A 575 7.45 5.28 25.17
C VAL A 575 8.55 4.25 25.40
N GLY A 576 9.68 4.63 25.98
CA GLY A 576 10.83 3.72 26.14
C GLY A 576 10.66 2.68 27.24
N GLY A 577 9.90 3.00 28.30
CA GLY A 577 9.58 2.02 29.34
C GLY A 577 8.52 1.02 28.89
N ALA A 578 7.42 1.51 28.32
CA ALA A 578 6.30 0.68 27.88
C ALA A 578 6.59 -0.08 26.57
N TYR A 579 7.40 0.49 25.67
CA TYR A 579 7.72 -0.06 24.35
C TYR A 579 9.21 0.11 24.03
N PRO A 580 10.11 -0.60 24.75
CA PRO A 580 11.55 -0.42 24.64
C PRO A 580 12.11 -0.65 23.23
N TRP A 581 11.43 -1.44 22.41
CA TRP A 581 11.82 -1.73 21.03
C TRP A 581 11.46 -0.63 20.03
N LEU A 582 10.47 0.24 20.32
CA LEU A 582 9.85 1.11 19.33
C LEU A 582 10.84 2.10 18.71
N VAL A 583 11.49 2.92 19.54
CA VAL A 583 12.49 3.89 19.08
C VAL A 583 13.74 3.23 18.49
N PRO A 584 14.34 2.17 19.10
CA PRO A 584 15.45 1.46 18.49
C PRO A 584 15.17 0.97 17.06
N VAL A 585 13.96 0.46 16.78
CA VAL A 585 13.59 0.04 15.43
C VAL A 585 13.52 1.23 14.47
N HIS A 586 12.94 2.37 14.88
CA HIS A 586 12.99 3.61 14.08
C HIS A 586 14.44 4.04 13.76
N CYS A 587 15.32 4.00 14.75
CA CYS A 587 16.74 4.33 14.57
C CYS A 587 17.44 3.34 13.63
N ALA A 588 17.13 2.05 13.71
CA ALA A 588 17.67 1.03 12.82
C ALA A 588 17.24 1.26 11.35
N PHE A 589 15.97 1.65 11.11
CA PHE A 589 15.52 2.02 9.77
C PHE A 589 16.22 3.26 9.22
N TYR A 590 16.38 4.30 10.05
CA TYR A 590 17.13 5.50 9.67
C TYR A 590 18.59 5.17 9.33
N PHE A 591 19.25 4.33 10.14
CA PHE A 591 20.62 3.90 9.88
C PHE A 591 20.73 3.06 8.60
N THR A 592 19.79 2.14 8.38
CA THR A 592 19.70 1.33 7.16
C THR A 592 19.59 2.23 5.93
N HIS A 593 18.69 3.22 5.98
CA HIS A 593 18.48 4.13 4.88
C HIS A 593 19.67 5.08 4.65
N MET A 594 20.26 5.62 5.72
CA MET A 594 21.50 6.42 5.65
C MET A 594 22.65 5.64 5.03
N THR A 595 22.81 4.38 5.42
CA THR A 595 23.81 3.46 4.85
C THR A 595 23.56 3.27 3.36
N GLN A 596 22.30 3.06 2.98
CA GLN A 596 21.89 2.95 1.57
C GLN A 596 22.26 4.23 0.78
N GLU A 597 22.06 5.41 1.36
CA GLU A 597 22.43 6.70 0.75
C GLU A 597 23.94 6.85 0.59
N ILE A 598 24.71 6.63 1.66
CA ILE A 598 26.17 6.79 1.68
C ILE A 598 26.85 5.86 0.67
N PHE A 599 26.40 4.61 0.55
CA PHE A 599 26.96 3.65 -0.38
C PHE A 599 26.30 3.67 -1.77
N ASP A 600 25.30 4.52 -1.98
CA ASP A 600 24.47 4.59 -3.19
C ASP A 600 23.95 3.21 -3.63
N TYR A 601 23.40 2.45 -2.68
CA TYR A 601 22.90 1.10 -2.95
C TYR A 601 21.52 1.14 -3.61
N HIS A 602 21.48 0.92 -4.93
CA HIS A 602 20.25 0.93 -5.72
C HIS A 602 20.33 -0.01 -6.96
N ASP A 603 19.18 -0.27 -7.58
CA ASP A 603 19.03 -1.05 -8.83
C ASP A 603 19.48 -0.22 -10.05
N GLY A 604 20.80 -0.17 -10.28
CA GLY A 604 21.41 0.48 -11.43
C GLY A 604 22.88 0.83 -11.23
N ILE A 605 23.42 1.64 -12.13
CA ILE A 605 24.80 2.16 -12.02
C ILE A 605 24.79 3.37 -11.07
N PRO A 606 25.59 3.35 -9.98
CA PRO A 606 25.76 4.47 -9.07
C PRO A 606 26.13 5.75 -9.80
N TRP A 607 25.66 6.91 -9.33
CA TRP A 607 25.88 8.17 -10.05
C TRP A 607 27.35 8.55 -10.16
N TYR A 608 28.18 8.20 -9.16
CA TYR A 608 29.63 8.46 -9.18
C TYR A 608 30.42 7.52 -10.09
N LYS A 609 29.76 6.52 -10.69
CA LYS A 609 30.31 5.64 -11.73
C LYS A 609 29.79 5.99 -13.13
N ARG A 610 28.98 7.04 -13.27
CA ARG A 610 28.54 7.62 -14.55
C ARG A 610 29.39 8.85 -14.84
#